data_AF-A0A9D0VCY0-F1
#
_entry.id   AF-A0A9D0VCY0-F1
#
_cell.length_a   1.000
_cell.length_b   1.000
_cell.length_c   1.000
_cell.angle_alpha   90.00
_cell.angle_beta   90.00
_cell.angle_gamma   90.00
#
_symmetry.space_group_name_H-M   'P 1'
#
loop_
_entity.id
_entity.type
_entity.pdbx_description
1 polymer ?
#
loop_
_entity_poly.entity_id
_entity_poly.type
_entity_poly.pdbx_seq_one_letter_code
_entity_poly.pdbx_strand_id
1 'polypeptide(L)'
;MTRPLLYVKDILPSLDPDLLADGSVDDKVQAGIDRLMSMQTPSGGFGVWPGAHDPVLWGTAYVVHLMLDAKDAGYSVSERGLQDAIRWLDDNAESEPGGSKFRGTHPGYVQYVLSRAGRPHQASASKLLAEMDAAHPKGHGLDGRDAEGRYLLQAALWRAGDRRHEPALKAVDVSRIRKDRRNGWSYYSDLRRRGMS
;
A
#
# COMPACT_ATOMS: atom_id res chain seq x y z
N MET A 1 -2.46 -6.48 -17.29
CA MET A 1 -1.06 -5.97 -17.24
C MET A 1 -1.08 -4.69 -16.42
N THR A 2 -0.80 -4.81 -15.13
CA THR A 2 -0.77 -3.70 -14.17
C THR A 2 0.46 -2.83 -14.44
N ARG A 3 0.29 -1.50 -14.41
CA ARG A 3 1.39 -0.53 -14.39
C ARG A 3 1.43 0.16 -13.02
N PRO A 4 2.09 -0.45 -12.01
CA PRO A 4 2.49 0.21 -10.75
C PRO A 4 3.39 1.45 -10.97
N LEU A 5 3.88 1.65 -12.19
CA LEU A 5 4.87 2.65 -12.58
C LEU A 5 4.36 4.09 -12.68
N LEU A 6 3.08 4.40 -12.39
CA LEU A 6 2.58 5.78 -12.56
C LEU A 6 2.69 6.67 -11.31
N TYR A 7 2.97 6.10 -10.13
CA TYR A 7 3.27 6.88 -8.92
C TYR A 7 4.75 7.32 -8.86
N VAL A 8 5.57 6.62 -9.62
CA VAL A 8 6.96 6.94 -9.90
C VAL A 8 7.05 8.26 -10.71
N LYS A 9 6.06 8.60 -11.56
CA LYS A 9 6.02 9.87 -12.32
C LYS A 9 5.92 11.14 -11.45
N ASP A 10 5.28 11.07 -10.29
CA ASP A 10 5.04 12.25 -9.44
C ASP A 10 6.05 12.36 -8.28
N ILE A 11 6.81 11.28 -7.99
CA ILE A 11 7.90 11.25 -6.99
C ILE A 11 9.29 11.30 -7.66
N LEU A 12 9.46 10.79 -8.89
CA LEU A 12 10.74 10.86 -9.61
C LEU A 12 11.27 12.28 -9.82
N PRO A 13 10.44 13.30 -10.16
CA PRO A 13 10.97 14.64 -10.42
C PRO A 13 11.55 15.32 -9.18
N SER A 14 11.22 14.82 -7.97
CA SER A 14 11.73 15.33 -6.69
C SER A 14 12.80 14.46 -6.05
N LEU A 15 13.12 13.29 -6.63
CA LEU A 15 14.09 12.34 -6.05
C LEU A 15 15.49 12.41 -6.67
N ASP A 16 15.60 12.62 -7.98
CA ASP A 16 16.84 13.07 -8.65
C ASP A 16 16.58 13.24 -10.16
N PRO A 17 16.71 14.44 -10.75
CA PRO A 17 16.64 14.64 -12.21
C PRO A 17 17.69 13.81 -12.99
N ASP A 18 18.80 13.42 -12.35
CA ASP A 18 19.94 12.76 -12.99
C ASP A 18 19.74 11.26 -13.24
N LEU A 19 18.74 10.61 -12.62
CA LEU A 19 18.36 9.21 -12.90
C LEU A 19 17.81 9.00 -14.32
N LEU A 20 17.54 10.08 -15.04
CA LEU A 20 17.01 10.05 -16.41
C LEU A 20 18.10 10.06 -17.49
N ALA A 21 19.37 10.29 -17.13
CA ALA A 21 20.40 10.64 -18.09
C ALA A 21 20.93 9.46 -18.93
N ASP A 22 21.12 8.25 -18.36
CA ASP A 22 21.65 7.08 -19.09
C ASP A 22 21.26 5.74 -18.42
N GLY A 23 21.20 4.63 -19.20
CA GLY A 23 20.97 3.25 -18.69
C GLY A 23 19.69 2.54 -19.18
N SER A 24 19.64 1.20 -19.07
CA SER A 24 18.46 0.40 -19.44
C SER A 24 17.30 0.62 -18.46
N VAL A 25 16.07 0.26 -18.85
CA VAL A 25 14.90 0.37 -17.96
C VAL A 25 15.06 -0.50 -16.71
N ASP A 26 15.65 -1.69 -16.86
CA ASP A 26 15.82 -2.64 -15.76
C ASP A 26 16.85 -2.13 -14.75
N ASP A 27 17.94 -1.49 -15.21
CA ASP A 27 18.94 -0.87 -14.33
C ASP A 27 18.32 0.26 -13.49
N LYS A 28 17.40 1.02 -14.09
CA LYS A 28 16.68 2.11 -13.39
C LYS A 28 15.71 1.57 -12.36
N VAL A 29 15.03 0.46 -12.65
CA VAL A 29 14.15 -0.20 -11.68
C VAL A 29 14.97 -0.77 -10.53
N GLN A 30 16.10 -1.43 -10.82
CA GLN A 30 16.99 -1.96 -9.78
C GLN A 30 17.58 -0.84 -8.91
N ALA A 31 18.05 0.27 -9.50
CA ALA A 31 18.51 1.43 -8.75
C ALA A 31 17.41 2.03 -7.85
N GLY A 32 16.16 2.06 -8.32
CA GLY A 32 15.01 2.46 -7.52
C GLY A 32 14.74 1.54 -6.34
N ILE A 33 14.87 0.23 -6.53
CA ILE A 33 14.77 -0.78 -5.47
C ILE A 33 15.86 -0.55 -4.42
N ASP A 34 17.11 -0.45 -4.84
CA ASP A 34 18.26 -0.26 -3.95
C ASP A 34 18.14 1.05 -3.15
N ARG A 35 17.62 2.10 -3.80
CA ARG A 35 17.34 3.38 -3.15
C ARG A 35 16.27 3.25 -2.06
N LEU A 36 15.16 2.57 -2.33
CA LEU A 36 14.14 2.33 -1.31
C LEU A 36 14.70 1.52 -0.14
N MET A 37 15.48 0.47 -0.43
CA MET A 37 16.14 -0.34 0.59
C MET A 37 17.10 0.48 1.47
N SER A 38 17.74 1.51 0.93
CA SER A 38 18.59 2.44 1.71
C SER A 38 17.82 3.31 2.72
N MET A 39 16.49 3.39 2.60
CA MET A 39 15.61 4.11 3.53
C MET A 39 15.12 3.22 4.69
N GLN A 40 15.55 1.95 4.73
CA GLN A 40 15.25 1.06 5.83
C GLN A 40 15.94 1.53 7.10
N THR A 41 15.19 1.63 8.19
CA THR A 41 15.70 2.02 9.50
C THR A 41 16.28 0.80 10.23
N PRO A 42 17.05 1.01 11.33
CA PRO A 42 17.52 -0.10 12.17
C PRO A 42 16.39 -0.94 12.79
N SER A 43 15.18 -0.39 12.93
CA SER A 43 14.02 -1.14 13.43
C SER A 43 13.36 -2.02 12.37
N GLY A 44 13.75 -1.87 11.09
CA GLY A 44 13.29 -2.69 9.97
C GLY A 44 12.22 -2.03 9.10
N GLY A 45 11.54 -1.00 9.60
CA GLY A 45 10.59 -0.21 8.80
C GLY A 45 11.28 0.79 7.86
N PHE A 46 10.49 1.52 7.08
CA PHE A 46 11.00 2.54 6.15
C PHE A 46 10.65 3.95 6.58
N GLY A 47 11.67 4.82 6.58
CA GLY A 47 11.50 6.26 6.74
C GLY A 47 11.17 6.96 5.41
N VAL A 48 11.02 8.27 5.48
CA VAL A 48 10.68 9.14 4.34
C VAL A 48 11.90 9.61 3.53
N TRP A 49 13.11 9.41 4.06
CA TRP A 49 14.39 9.66 3.38
C TRP A 49 15.48 8.76 4.00
N PRO A 50 16.63 8.57 3.33
CA PRO A 50 17.73 7.77 3.86
C PRO A 50 18.33 8.38 5.13
N GLY A 51 18.60 7.55 6.13
CA GLY A 51 19.09 7.99 7.44
C GLY A 51 18.00 8.49 8.38
N ALA A 52 16.72 8.45 7.99
CA ALA A 52 15.62 8.63 8.93
C ALA A 52 15.66 7.53 10.01
N HIS A 53 15.37 7.91 11.26
CA HIS A 53 15.33 6.98 12.39
C HIS A 53 13.94 6.42 12.66
N ASP A 54 12.90 7.19 12.32
CA ASP A 54 11.50 6.86 12.57
C ASP A 54 10.83 6.33 11.31
N PRO A 55 10.38 5.07 11.30
CA PRO A 55 9.62 4.54 10.18
C PRO A 55 8.20 5.12 10.12
N VAL A 56 7.64 5.13 8.92
CA VAL A 56 6.24 5.47 8.69
C VAL A 56 5.48 4.20 8.32
N LEU A 57 4.38 3.92 9.03
CA LEU A 57 3.58 2.69 8.82
C LEU A 57 3.13 2.53 7.36
N TRP A 58 2.51 3.57 6.80
CA TRP A 58 2.05 3.55 5.42
C TRP A 58 3.21 3.43 4.41
N GLY A 59 4.31 4.16 4.65
CA GLY A 59 5.50 4.11 3.80
C GLY A 59 6.11 2.71 3.79
N THR A 60 6.17 2.07 4.96
CA THR A 60 6.66 0.70 5.09
C THR A 60 5.76 -0.29 4.35
N ALA A 61 4.44 -0.20 4.51
CA ALA A 61 3.50 -1.05 3.75
C ALA A 61 3.66 -0.86 2.23
N TYR A 62 3.86 0.37 1.78
CA TYR A 62 4.08 0.67 0.38
C TYR A 62 5.38 0.04 -0.16
N VAL A 63 6.49 0.20 0.55
CA VAL A 63 7.76 -0.40 0.14
C VAL A 63 7.67 -1.92 0.15
N VAL A 64 7.08 -2.55 1.18
CA VAL A 64 6.87 -4.00 1.22
C VAL A 64 6.05 -4.48 0.01
N HIS A 65 4.98 -3.78 -0.35
CA HIS A 65 4.18 -4.12 -1.55
C HIS A 65 5.06 -4.11 -2.81
N LEU A 66 5.82 -3.03 -3.03
CA LEU A 66 6.70 -2.90 -4.18
C LEU A 66 7.80 -3.96 -4.23
N MET A 67 8.40 -4.28 -3.08
CA MET A 67 9.44 -5.29 -2.99
C MET A 67 8.90 -6.69 -3.29
N LEU A 68 7.66 -6.99 -2.90
CA LEU A 68 6.98 -8.23 -3.31
C LEU A 68 6.74 -8.26 -4.84
N ASP A 69 6.25 -7.16 -5.43
CA ASP A 69 6.08 -7.06 -6.89
C ASP A 69 7.42 -7.21 -7.64
N ALA A 70 8.47 -6.56 -7.13
CA ALA A 70 9.81 -6.63 -7.71
C ALA A 70 10.36 -8.06 -7.69
N LYS A 71 10.20 -8.77 -6.58
CA LYS A 71 10.58 -10.17 -6.44
C LYS A 71 9.79 -11.07 -7.39
N ASP A 72 8.48 -10.89 -7.49
CA ASP A 72 7.62 -11.62 -8.44
C ASP A 72 8.01 -11.35 -9.91
N ALA A 73 8.51 -10.16 -10.20
CA ALA A 73 9.01 -9.76 -11.52
C ALA A 73 10.47 -10.19 -11.79
N GLY A 74 11.15 -10.83 -10.83
CA GLY A 74 12.51 -11.34 -10.98
C GLY A 74 13.63 -10.36 -10.67
N TYR A 75 13.35 -9.19 -10.09
CA TYR A 75 14.37 -8.25 -9.64
C TYR A 75 15.05 -8.72 -8.35
N SER A 76 16.28 -8.26 -8.13
CA SER A 76 17.03 -8.58 -6.92
C SER A 76 16.52 -7.72 -5.76
N VAL A 77 16.04 -8.39 -4.70
CA VAL A 77 15.58 -7.75 -3.46
C VAL A 77 16.27 -8.44 -2.29
N SER A 78 16.77 -7.66 -1.34
CA SER A 78 17.36 -8.21 -0.10
C SER A 78 16.31 -8.98 0.69
N GLU A 79 16.39 -10.32 0.70
CA GLU A 79 15.43 -11.17 1.41
C GLU A 79 15.38 -10.82 2.90
N ARG A 80 16.56 -10.65 3.52
CA ARG A 80 16.64 -10.26 4.94
C ARG A 80 15.96 -8.91 5.18
N GLY A 81 16.25 -7.90 4.36
CA GLY A 81 15.66 -6.57 4.52
C GLY A 81 14.14 -6.59 4.32
N LEU A 82 13.65 -7.35 3.34
CA LEU A 82 12.22 -7.54 3.12
C LEU A 82 11.55 -8.24 4.32
N GLN A 83 12.15 -9.31 4.86
CA GLN A 83 11.59 -10.01 6.03
C GLN A 83 11.59 -9.14 7.29
N ASP A 84 12.64 -8.34 7.50
CA ASP A 84 12.71 -7.39 8.61
C ASP A 84 11.61 -6.30 8.48
N ALA A 85 11.35 -5.82 7.26
CA ALA A 85 10.28 -4.87 7.01
C ALA A 85 8.88 -5.47 7.17
N ILE A 86 8.67 -6.72 6.71
CA ILE A 86 7.43 -7.44 6.93
C ILE A 86 7.19 -7.63 8.43
N ARG A 87 8.20 -8.02 9.20
CA ARG A 87 8.10 -8.16 10.66
C ARG A 87 7.74 -6.83 11.33
N TRP A 88 8.46 -5.75 10.99
CA TRP A 88 8.15 -4.44 11.53
C TRP A 88 6.72 -4.01 11.19
N LEU A 89 6.26 -4.25 9.96
CA LEU A 89 4.90 -3.92 9.53
C LEU A 89 3.84 -4.70 10.32
N ASP A 90 4.10 -5.98 10.57
CA ASP A 90 3.23 -6.88 11.35
C ASP A 90 3.09 -6.40 12.79
N ASP A 91 4.22 -6.11 13.44
CA ASP A 91 4.28 -5.65 14.83
C ASP A 91 3.57 -4.29 15.03
N ASN A 92 3.51 -3.47 13.98
CA ASN A 92 2.90 -2.13 14.01
C ASN A 92 1.55 -2.07 13.27
N ALA A 93 1.00 -3.20 12.84
CA ALA A 93 -0.22 -3.26 12.01
C ALA A 93 -1.47 -2.75 12.75
N GLU A 94 -1.49 -2.92 14.07
CA GLU A 94 -2.59 -2.52 14.95
C GLU A 94 -2.29 -1.24 15.73
N SER A 95 -1.09 -0.66 15.55
CA SER A 95 -0.80 0.65 16.10
C SER A 95 -1.76 1.66 15.49
N GLU A 96 -2.80 2.02 16.23
CA GLU A 96 -3.59 3.20 15.90
C GLU A 96 -2.62 4.35 15.70
N PRO A 97 -2.76 5.20 14.67
CA PRO A 97 -2.00 6.44 14.59
C PRO A 97 -2.51 7.37 15.71
N GLY A 98 -2.08 7.08 16.94
CA GLY A 98 -2.33 7.86 18.13
C GLY A 98 -1.70 9.23 17.93
N GLY A 99 -2.55 10.24 17.72
CA GLY A 99 -2.20 11.65 17.88
C GLY A 99 -1.35 12.31 16.78
N SER A 100 -0.92 11.61 15.73
CA SER A 100 -0.09 12.23 14.68
C SER A 100 -0.90 12.66 13.45
N LYS A 101 -0.50 13.76 12.83
CA LYS A 101 -1.12 14.49 11.70
C LYS A 101 -1.28 13.66 10.40
N PHE A 102 -1.07 12.34 10.43
CA PHE A 102 -1.13 11.40 9.32
C PHE A 102 -2.38 10.49 9.37
N ARG A 103 -3.58 11.08 9.53
CA ARG A 103 -4.90 10.43 9.38
C ARG A 103 -5.20 9.99 7.93
N GLY A 104 -4.24 9.35 7.28
CA GLY A 104 -4.27 8.99 5.88
C GLY A 104 -4.04 7.51 5.59
N THR A 105 -3.53 6.75 6.55
CA THR A 105 -3.34 5.30 6.41
C THR A 105 -4.70 4.62 6.56
N HIS A 106 -5.24 4.08 5.47
CA HIS A 106 -6.37 3.16 5.58
C HIS A 106 -5.85 1.84 6.16
N PRO A 107 -6.30 1.38 7.34
CA PRO A 107 -5.83 0.15 7.98
C PRO A 107 -5.90 -1.05 7.02
N GLY A 108 -6.92 -1.08 6.17
CA GLY A 108 -7.10 -2.09 5.12
C GLY A 108 -5.91 -2.27 4.16
N TYR A 109 -5.15 -1.21 3.85
CA TYR A 109 -3.98 -1.36 2.98
C TYR A 109 -2.87 -2.16 3.65
N VAL A 110 -2.61 -1.91 4.93
CA VAL A 110 -1.63 -2.67 5.73
C VAL A 110 -2.06 -4.13 5.80
N GLN A 111 -3.34 -4.39 6.10
CA GLN A 111 -3.88 -5.75 6.18
C GLN A 111 -3.75 -6.50 4.84
N TYR A 112 -3.98 -5.82 3.73
CA TYR A 112 -3.78 -6.38 2.39
C TYR A 112 -2.32 -6.74 2.13
N VAL A 113 -1.39 -5.83 2.42
CA VAL A 113 0.05 -6.05 2.20
C VAL A 113 0.56 -7.21 3.07
N LEU A 114 0.17 -7.28 4.33
CA LEU A 114 0.52 -8.40 5.22
C LEU A 114 -0.04 -9.73 4.72
N SER A 115 -1.28 -9.74 4.24
CA SER A 115 -1.87 -10.94 3.62
C SER A 115 -1.13 -11.35 2.34
N ARG A 116 -0.64 -10.39 1.55
CA ARG A 116 0.21 -10.64 0.37
C ARG A 116 1.58 -11.19 0.76
N ALA A 117 2.13 -10.72 1.87
CA ALA A 117 3.39 -11.18 2.45
C ALA A 117 3.28 -12.55 3.16
N GLY A 118 2.09 -13.19 3.16
CA GLY A 118 1.88 -14.47 3.81
C GLY A 118 1.63 -14.40 5.33
N ARG A 119 1.37 -13.20 5.88
CA ARG A 119 1.05 -12.96 7.30
C ARG A 119 -0.36 -12.37 7.47
N PRO A 120 -1.43 -13.07 7.09
CA PRO A 120 -2.77 -12.50 7.15
C PRO A 120 -3.30 -12.35 8.59
N HIS A 121 -3.73 -11.15 8.99
CA HIS A 121 -4.45 -10.93 10.26
C HIS A 121 -5.97 -10.99 10.05
N GLN A 122 -6.51 -12.20 9.86
CA GLN A 122 -7.92 -12.39 9.51
C GLN A 122 -8.91 -11.75 10.49
N ALA A 123 -8.65 -11.88 11.80
CA ALA A 123 -9.51 -11.31 12.83
C ALA A 123 -9.52 -9.78 12.78
N SER A 124 -8.34 -9.16 12.65
CA SER A 124 -8.18 -7.70 12.53
C SER A 124 -8.86 -7.18 11.26
N ALA A 125 -8.61 -7.81 10.11
CA ALA A 125 -9.23 -7.42 8.85
C ALA A 125 -10.77 -7.59 8.87
N SER A 126 -11.28 -8.67 9.47
CA SER A 126 -12.73 -8.90 9.61
C SER A 126 -13.38 -7.85 10.51
N LYS A 127 -12.73 -7.52 11.64
CA LYS A 127 -13.19 -6.49 12.58
C LYS A 127 -13.27 -5.12 11.89
N LEU A 128 -12.20 -4.70 11.23
CA LEU A 128 -12.15 -3.43 10.50
C LEU A 128 -13.20 -3.35 9.39
N LEU A 129 -13.45 -4.45 8.69
CA LEU A 129 -14.48 -4.50 7.65
C LEU A 129 -15.89 -4.33 8.25
N ALA A 130 -16.16 -4.99 9.38
CA ALA A 130 -17.43 -4.87 10.08
C ALA A 130 -17.65 -3.46 10.65
N GLU A 131 -16.62 -2.84 11.22
CA GLU A 131 -16.67 -1.46 11.73
C GLU A 131 -16.97 -0.45 10.62
N MET A 132 -16.33 -0.60 9.46
CA MET A 132 -16.59 0.26 8.31
C MET A 132 -17.98 0.04 7.73
N ASP A 133 -18.44 -1.20 7.58
CA ASP A 133 -19.80 -1.49 7.13
C ASP A 133 -20.86 -0.94 8.09
N ALA A 134 -20.58 -0.89 9.39
CA ALA A 134 -21.46 -0.26 10.39
C ALA A 134 -21.44 1.27 10.32
N ALA A 135 -20.29 1.88 10.01
CA ALA A 135 -20.14 3.34 9.89
C ALA A 135 -20.84 3.93 8.65
N HIS A 136 -21.14 3.10 7.64
CA HIS A 136 -21.79 3.52 6.40
C HIS A 136 -23.18 2.88 6.23
N PRO A 137 -24.25 3.49 6.80
CA PRO A 137 -25.60 2.98 6.67
C PRO A 137 -26.06 2.92 5.20
N LYS A 138 -26.87 1.88 4.88
CA LYS A 138 -27.39 1.62 3.53
C LYS A 138 -28.10 2.86 2.96
N GLY A 139 -27.65 3.34 1.79
CA GLY A 139 -28.31 4.42 1.04
C GLY A 139 -27.41 5.63 0.74
N HIS A 140 -26.29 5.78 1.45
CA HIS A 140 -25.24 6.72 1.09
C HIS A 140 -24.09 5.96 0.42
N GLY A 141 -23.72 6.34 -0.80
CA GLY A 141 -22.56 5.76 -1.47
C GLY A 141 -21.31 5.97 -0.62
N LEU A 142 -20.45 4.95 -0.55
CA LEU A 142 -19.15 5.08 0.11
C LEU A 142 -18.38 6.22 -0.56
N ASP A 143 -17.70 7.02 0.25
CA ASP A 143 -16.69 7.89 -0.31
C ASP A 143 -15.60 7.03 -0.96
N GLY A 144 -14.82 7.64 -1.84
CA GLY A 144 -13.82 6.90 -2.60
C GLY A 144 -12.78 6.18 -1.72
N ARG A 145 -12.42 6.77 -0.58
CA ARG A 145 -11.41 6.25 0.36
C ARG A 145 -11.95 5.04 1.10
N ASP A 146 -13.18 5.11 1.57
CA ASP A 146 -13.83 4.03 2.31
C ASP A 146 -14.18 2.86 1.36
N ALA A 147 -14.53 3.17 0.11
CA ALA A 147 -14.71 2.15 -0.93
C ALA A 147 -13.40 1.40 -1.22
N GLU A 148 -12.28 2.11 -1.37
CA GLU A 148 -10.96 1.50 -1.53
C GLU A 148 -10.58 0.66 -0.30
N GLY A 149 -10.82 1.22 0.88
CA GLY A 149 -10.53 0.58 2.14
C GLY A 149 -11.26 -0.74 2.35
N ARG A 150 -12.54 -0.76 1.99
CA ARG A 150 -13.40 -1.94 2.01
C ARG A 150 -12.92 -3.01 1.05
N TYR A 151 -12.59 -2.60 -0.16
CA TYR A 151 -12.03 -3.49 -1.17
C TYR A 151 -10.73 -4.15 -0.68
N LEU A 152 -9.81 -3.37 -0.11
CA LEU A 152 -8.54 -3.88 0.40
C LEU A 152 -8.70 -4.88 1.54
N LEU A 153 -9.65 -4.65 2.46
CA LEU A 153 -9.95 -5.60 3.53
C LEU A 153 -10.57 -6.89 3.01
N GLN A 154 -11.48 -6.78 2.04
CA GLN A 154 -12.06 -7.94 1.36
C GLN A 154 -10.99 -8.75 0.63
N ALA A 155 -10.04 -8.08 -0.04
CA ALA A 155 -8.92 -8.72 -0.72
C ALA A 155 -7.96 -9.39 0.26
N ALA A 156 -7.69 -8.75 1.41
CA ALA A 156 -6.90 -9.33 2.49
C ALA A 156 -7.52 -10.64 3.01
N LEU A 157 -8.82 -10.61 3.32
CA LEU A 157 -9.58 -11.78 3.79
C LEU A 157 -9.61 -12.90 2.75
N TRP A 158 -9.85 -12.56 1.48
CA TRP A 158 -9.81 -13.55 0.40
C TRP A 158 -8.45 -14.21 0.25
N ARG A 159 -7.35 -13.43 0.33
CA ARG A 159 -5.98 -13.96 0.32
C ARG A 159 -5.70 -14.85 1.53
N ALA A 160 -6.32 -14.54 2.66
CA ALA A 160 -6.24 -15.35 3.87
C ALA A 160 -7.07 -16.65 3.80
N GLY A 161 -7.85 -16.86 2.74
CA GLY A 161 -8.66 -18.05 2.52
C GLY A 161 -10.17 -17.85 2.63
N ASP A 162 -10.63 -16.67 3.03
CA ASP A 162 -12.06 -16.36 3.13
C ASP A 162 -12.68 -16.05 1.76
N ARG A 163 -13.25 -17.08 1.14
CA ARG A 163 -13.86 -16.98 -0.20
C ARG A 163 -15.19 -16.23 -0.24
N ARG A 164 -15.78 -15.86 0.91
CA ARG A 164 -17.07 -15.14 0.95
C ARG A 164 -17.04 -13.79 0.25
N HIS A 165 -15.85 -13.19 0.15
CA HIS A 165 -15.64 -11.88 -0.48
C HIS A 165 -15.37 -11.95 -1.99
N GLU A 166 -15.24 -13.14 -2.57
CA GLU A 166 -14.95 -13.32 -4.00
C GLU A 166 -15.93 -12.62 -4.95
N PRO A 167 -17.27 -12.62 -4.71
CA PRO A 167 -18.20 -11.88 -5.56
C PRO A 167 -17.97 -10.36 -5.53
N ALA A 168 -17.59 -9.81 -4.36
CA ALA A 168 -17.31 -8.39 -4.22
C ALA A 168 -16.02 -7.97 -4.93
N LEU A 169 -15.01 -8.85 -4.95
CA LEU A 169 -13.75 -8.62 -5.66
C LEU A 169 -13.92 -8.70 -7.19
N LYS A 170 -14.85 -9.54 -7.68
CA LYS A 170 -15.16 -9.65 -9.11
C LYS A 170 -16.07 -8.53 -9.63
N ALA A 171 -16.77 -7.83 -8.74
CA ALA A 171 -17.63 -6.70 -9.08
C ALA A 171 -16.79 -5.42 -9.24
N VAL A 172 -16.07 -5.30 -10.36
CA VAL A 172 -15.32 -4.09 -10.70
C VAL A 172 -16.26 -2.93 -11.02
N ASP A 173 -16.22 -1.86 -10.23
CA ASP A 173 -16.97 -0.62 -10.47
C ASP A 173 -16.36 0.16 -11.65
N VAL A 174 -17.04 0.12 -12.80
CA VAL A 174 -16.68 0.81 -14.05
C VAL A 174 -17.27 2.22 -14.18
N SER A 175 -17.78 2.84 -13.10
CA SER A 175 -18.42 4.15 -13.17
C SER A 175 -17.46 5.32 -13.49
N ARG A 176 -17.99 6.34 -14.20
CA ARG A 176 -17.28 7.43 -14.91
C ARG A 176 -16.67 8.48 -13.97
N ILE A 177 -15.40 8.84 -14.19
CA ILE A 177 -14.57 9.77 -13.39
C ILE A 177 -15.28 11.10 -13.11
N ARG A 178 -15.47 11.47 -11.83
CA ARG A 178 -15.84 12.84 -11.43
C ARG A 178 -14.62 13.53 -10.82
N LYS A 179 -14.26 14.69 -11.36
CA LYS A 179 -13.16 15.55 -10.90
C LYS A 179 -13.60 16.29 -9.62
N ASP A 180 -13.31 15.74 -8.45
CA ASP A 180 -13.27 16.55 -7.22
C ASP A 180 -11.93 16.35 -6.50
N ARG A 181 -11.09 17.39 -6.57
CA ARG A 181 -9.81 17.47 -5.83
C ARG A 181 -10.11 17.98 -4.42
N ARG A 182 -9.82 17.17 -3.40
CA ARG A 182 -9.70 17.66 -2.01
C ARG A 182 -8.38 17.19 -1.39
N ASN A 183 -7.63 18.16 -0.86
CA ASN A 183 -6.28 17.99 -0.31
C ASN A 183 -6.35 17.45 1.13
N GLY A 184 -6.48 16.13 1.26
CA GLY A 184 -6.25 15.41 2.52
C GLY A 184 -5.05 14.47 2.35
N TRP A 185 -4.12 14.47 3.30
CA TRP A 185 -2.84 13.72 3.31
C TRP A 185 -2.99 12.20 3.45
N SER A 186 -3.95 11.60 2.73
CA SER A 186 -4.08 10.15 2.55
C SER A 186 -3.61 9.67 1.19
N TYR A 187 -3.10 10.56 0.33
CA TYR A 187 -2.76 10.24 -1.05
C TYR A 187 -3.85 9.38 -1.73
N TYR A 188 -5.12 9.72 -1.47
CA TYR A 188 -6.28 9.10 -2.11
C TYR A 188 -6.43 9.70 -3.51
N SER A 189 -6.59 8.86 -4.53
CA SER A 189 -7.01 9.29 -5.87
C SER A 189 -7.91 8.23 -6.49
N ASP A 190 -8.89 8.64 -7.31
CA ASP A 190 -9.78 7.71 -8.05
C ASP A 190 -9.02 6.77 -9.01
N LEU A 191 -7.76 7.08 -9.30
CA LEU A 191 -6.85 6.23 -10.06
C LEU A 191 -6.31 5.05 -9.23
N ARG A 192 -6.16 5.22 -7.91
CA ARG A 192 -5.75 4.16 -6.96
C ARG A 192 -6.86 3.10 -6.81
N ARG A 193 -8.11 3.55 -6.68
CA ARG A 193 -9.31 2.69 -6.65
C ARG A 193 -9.45 1.81 -7.90
N ARG A 194 -9.06 2.32 -9.07
CA ARG A 194 -9.09 1.58 -10.36
C ARG A 194 -7.88 0.68 -10.61
N GLY A 195 -6.75 0.90 -9.92
CA GLY A 195 -5.58 0.02 -10.01
C GLY A 195 -5.70 -1.25 -9.17
N MET A 196 -6.69 -1.30 -8.28
CA MET A 196 -6.93 -2.42 -7.38
C MET A 196 -8.06 -3.35 -7.85
N SER A 197 -8.92 -2.89 -8.76
CA SER A 197 -10.04 -3.66 -9.34
C SER A 197 -9.63 -4.50 -10.55
#